data_AF-A0A2E9C015-F1
#
_entry.id   AF-A0A2E9C015-F1
#
_cell.length_a   1.000
_cell.length_b   1.000
_cell.length_c   1.000
_cell.angle_alpha   90.00
_cell.angle_beta   90.00
_cell.angle_gamma   90.00
#
_symmetry.space_group_name_H-M   'P 1'
#
loop_
_entity.id
_entity.type
_entity.pdbx_description
1 polymer ?
#
loop_
_entity_poly.entity_id
_entity_poly.type
_entity_poly.pdbx_seq_one_letter_code
_entity_poly.pdbx_strand_id
1 'polypeptide(L)' 'MTMEQELPDEALNTMAMAWRKKALEGDLYARGIAHELETELRRRAGAPFTDYDTLDLRPLEARRVRRRWWPFWRAR' A
#
# COMPACT_ATOMS: atom_id res chain seq x y z
N MET A 1 24.05 -5.61 -7.41
CA MET A 1 23.57 -4.74 -6.33
C MET A 1 23.23 -3.41 -6.98
N THR A 2 21.97 -2.99 -6.91
CA THR A 2 21.55 -1.66 -7.39
C THR A 2 21.81 -0.63 -6.29
N MET A 3 22.15 0.61 -6.66
CA MET A 3 22.48 1.70 -5.70
C MET A 3 21.43 1.88 -4.59
N GLU A 4 20.17 1.57 -4.88
CA GLU A 4 19.05 1.67 -3.94
C GLU A 4 19.18 0.71 -2.75
N GLN A 5 19.85 -0.43 -2.94
CA GLN A 5 20.03 -1.45 -1.92
C GLN A 5 21.04 -1.04 -0.84
N GLU A 6 21.84 -0.01 -1.10
CA GLU A 6 22.89 0.47 -0.17
C GLU A 6 22.44 1.70 0.64
N LEU A 7 21.32 2.34 0.28
CA LEU A 7 20.80 3.50 0.99
C LEU A 7 20.21 3.10 2.35
N PRO A 8 20.35 3.92 3.41
CA PRO A 8 19.63 3.71 4.66
C PRO A 8 18.13 3.93 4.48
N ASP A 9 17.31 3.26 5.28
CA ASP A 9 15.84 3.23 5.14
C ASP A 9 15.22 4.63 5.15
N GLU A 10 15.72 5.55 5.99
CA GLU A 10 15.24 6.93 6.07
C GLU A 10 15.49 7.72 4.79
N ALA A 11 16.67 7.57 4.19
CA ALA A 11 17.01 8.21 2.92
C ALA A 11 16.18 7.61 1.79
N LEU A 12 15.96 6.30 1.81
CA LEU A 12 15.16 5.59 0.83
C LEU A 12 13.70 6.03 0.87
N ASN A 13 13.14 6.21 2.08
CA ASN A 13 11.80 6.75 2.29
C ASN A 13 11.67 8.20 1.83
N THR A 14 12.62 9.05 2.19
CA THR A 14 12.63 10.46 1.77
C THR A 14 12.66 10.58 0.25
N MET A 15 13.48 9.77 -0.41
CA MET A 15 13.62 9.77 -1.86
C MET A 15 12.36 9.22 -2.54
N ALA A 16 11.77 8.15 -2.01
CA ALA A 16 10.49 7.62 -2.50
C ALA A 16 9.39 8.68 -2.47
N MET A 17 9.24 9.40 -1.35
CA MET A 17 8.25 10.47 -1.20
C MET A 17 8.47 11.62 -2.19
N ALA A 18 9.73 12.03 -2.38
CA ALA A 18 10.08 13.11 -3.31
C ALA A 18 9.75 12.75 -4.77
N TRP A 19 10.09 11.53 -5.20
CA TRP A 19 9.76 11.04 -6.54
C TRP A 19 8.26 10.82 -6.72
N ARG A 20 7.57 10.34 -5.68
CA ARG A 20 6.12 10.17 -5.70
C ARG A 20 5.42 11.51 -5.92
N LYS A 21 5.87 12.58 -5.26
CA LYS A 21 5.34 13.93 -5.46
C LYS A 21 5.48 14.38 -6.91
N LYS A 22 6.66 14.24 -7.51
CA LYS A 22 6.90 14.57 -8.94
C LYS A 22 6.02 13.75 -9.89
N ALA A 23 5.83 12.46 -9.59
CA ALA A 23 4.95 11.61 -10.37
C ALA A 23 3.49 12.07 -10.33
N LEU A 24 3.02 12.57 -9.17
CA LEU A 24 1.68 13.15 -9.02
C LEU A 24 1.54 14.50 -9.73
N GLU A 25 2.63 15.24 -9.89
CA GLU A 25 2.68 16.48 -10.68
C GLU A 25 2.69 16.20 -12.21
N GLY A 26 2.77 14.92 -12.62
CA GLY A 26 2.62 14.49 -14.01
C GLY A 26 3.92 14.00 -14.68
N ASP A 27 5.02 13.88 -13.94
CA ASP A 27 6.26 13.30 -14.47
C ASP A 27 6.15 11.78 -14.62
N LEU A 28 6.11 11.31 -15.86
CA LEU A 28 6.00 9.89 -16.22
C LEU A 28 7.21 9.06 -15.77
N TYR A 29 8.42 9.62 -15.82
CA TYR A 29 9.64 8.91 -15.44
C TYR A 29 9.76 8.79 -13.92
N ALA A 30 9.30 9.81 -13.19
CA ALA A 30 9.26 9.81 -11.74
C ALA A 30 8.43 8.65 -11.16
N ARG A 31 7.42 8.16 -11.89
CA ARG A 31 6.59 7.04 -11.44
C ARG A 31 7.39 5.75 -11.29
N GLY A 32 8.29 5.45 -12.23
CA GLY A 32 9.12 4.24 -12.19
C GLY A 32 10.07 4.27 -11.00
N ILE A 33 10.78 5.38 -10.84
CA ILE A 33 11.75 5.58 -9.76
C ILE A 33 11.06 5.51 -8.38
N ALA A 34 9.90 6.18 -8.23
CA ALA A 34 9.13 6.09 -6.99
C ALA A 34 8.74 4.64 -6.67
N HIS A 35 8.32 3.88 -7.68
CA HIS A 35 7.86 2.50 -7.49
C HIS A 35 8.99 1.54 -7.07
N GLU A 36 10.18 1.70 -7.64
CA GLU A 36 11.35 0.88 -7.29
C GLU A 36 11.75 1.11 -5.83
N LEU A 37 11.87 2.37 -5.41
CA LEU A 37 12.16 2.75 -4.02
C LEU A 37 11.09 2.28 -3.04
N GLU A 38 9.80 2.48 -3.34
CA GLU A 38 8.70 1.98 -2.51
C GLU A 38 8.70 0.45 -2.39
N THR A 39 9.15 -0.26 -3.43
CA THR A 39 9.24 -1.72 -3.43
C THR A 39 10.37 -2.20 -2.54
N GLU A 40 11.52 -1.52 -2.54
CA GLU A 40 12.61 -1.81 -1.63
C GLU A 40 12.23 -1.51 -0.17
N LEU A 41 11.51 -0.41 0.12
CA LEU A 41 10.94 -0.17 1.46
C LEU A 41 10.04 -1.32 1.91
N ARG A 42 9.12 -1.76 1.04
CA ARG A 42 8.23 -2.90 1.33
C ARG A 42 9.00 -4.20 1.55
N ARG A 43 10.07 -4.43 0.78
CA ARG A 43 10.95 -5.59 0.94
C ARG A 43 11.63 -5.57 2.31
N ARG A 44 12.17 -4.43 2.74
CA ARG A 44 12.90 -4.27 4.01
C ARG A 44 11.97 -4.31 5.23
N ALA A 45 10.80 -3.69 5.13
CA ALA A 45 9.77 -3.74 6.17
C ALA A 45 9.20 -5.17 6.36
N GLY A 46 9.34 -6.03 5.35
CA GLY A 46 8.76 -7.36 5.32
C GLY A 46 7.26 -7.34 4.99
N ALA A 47 6.67 -8.53 4.84
CA ALA A 47 5.23 -8.63 4.67
C ALA A 47 4.53 -8.18 5.97
N PRO A 48 3.49 -7.34 5.91
CA PRO A 48 2.63 -7.13 7.06
C PRO A 48 2.18 -8.50 7.54
N PHE A 49 2.41 -8.80 8.82
CA PHE A 49 1.89 -10.02 9.41
C PHE A 49 0.36 -9.92 9.33
N THR A 50 -0.22 -10.61 8.36
CA THR A 50 -1.67 -10.70 8.26
C THR A 50 -2.07 -11.65 9.37
N ASP A 51 -2.70 -11.13 10.41
CA ASP A 51 -3.21 -11.95 11.49
C ASP A 51 -4.35 -12.81 10.95
N TYR A 52 -4.02 -14.06 10.60
CA TYR A 52 -4.98 -15.02 10.06
C TYR A 52 -6.04 -15.42 11.09
N ASP A 53 -5.81 -15.20 12.39
CA ASP A 53 -6.79 -15.49 13.44
C ASP A 53 -7.95 -14.48 13.41
N THR A 54 -7.77 -13.32 12.78
CA THR A 54 -8.84 -12.32 12.58
C THR A 54 -9.70 -12.58 11.34
N LEU A 55 -9.32 -13.54 10.49
CA LEU A 55 -10.06 -13.82 9.26
C LEU A 55 -11.32 -14.63 9.55
N ASP A 56 -12.45 -14.16 9.01
CA ASP A 56 -13.68 -14.94 9.03
C ASP A 56 -13.58 -16.11 8.03
N LEU A 57 -13.32 -17.31 8.54
CA LEU A 57 -13.18 -18.54 7.75
C LEU A 57 -14.51 -19.27 7.49
N ARG A 58 -15.67 -18.76 7.96
CA ARG A 58 -16.97 -19.42 7.77
C ARG A 58 -17.32 -19.59 6.28
N PRO A 59 -18.15 -20.56 5.87
CA PRO A 59 -18.59 -20.67 4.47
C PRO A 59 -19.25 -19.38 3.96
N LEU A 60 -19.12 -19.06 2.66
CA LEU A 60 -19.62 -17.82 2.06
C LEU A 60 -21.12 -17.60 2.31
N GLU A 61 -21.88 -18.68 2.33
CA GLU A 61 -23.32 -18.73 2.62
C GLU A 61 -23.62 -18.20 4.03
N ALA A 62 -22.75 -18.53 5.00
CA ALA A 62 -22.84 -18.06 6.38
C ALA A 62 -22.30 -16.64 6.57
N ARG A 63 -21.49 -16.12 5.62
CA ARG A 63 -20.94 -14.75 5.63
C ARG A 63 -21.90 -13.68 5.11
N ARG A 64 -23.11 -14.05 4.65
CA ARG A 64 -24.09 -13.11 4.08
C ARG A 64 -24.69 -12.16 5.14
N VAL A 65 -23.88 -11.26 5.69
CA VAL A 65 -24.39 -10.01 6.24
C VAL A 65 -24.83 -9.20 5.02
N ARG A 66 -26.12 -8.97 4.91
CA ARG A 66 -26.75 -8.18 3.85
C ARG A 66 -26.37 -6.70 4.02
N ARG A 67 -25.08 -6.38 3.88
CA ARG A 67 -24.56 -5.02 4.01
C ARG A 67 -25.07 -4.24 2.82
N ARG A 68 -26.03 -3.36 3.09
CA ARG A 68 -26.38 -2.29 2.16
C ARG A 68 -25.11 -1.48 1.95
N TRP A 69 -24.56 -1.57 0.74
CA TRP A 69 -23.35 -0.89 0.29
C TRP A 69 -23.49 0.65 0.30
N TRP A 70 -24.68 1.17 0.64
CA TRP A 70 -24.95 2.58 0.94
C TRP A 70 -25.84 2.72 2.20
N PRO A 71 -25.35 3.28 3.32
CA PRO A 71 -26.21 3.75 4.39
C PRO A 71 -26.54 5.25 4.28
N PHE A 72 -26.13 5.92 3.19
CA PHE A 72 -26.03 7.39 3.13
C PHE A 72 -27.36 8.17 3.06
N TRP A 73 -28.51 7.50 3.00
CA TRP A 73 -29.81 8.17 2.84
C TRP A 73 -30.91 7.65 3.78
N ARG A 74 -30.58 7.34 5.05
CA ARG A 74 -31.64 7.32 6.06
C ARG A 74 -31.95 8.76 6.47
N ALA A 75 -32.88 9.35 5.74
CA ALA A 75 -33.62 10.53 6.16
C ALA A 75 -34.26 10.30 7.54
N ARG A 76 -34.35 11.41 8.28
CA ARG A 76 -34.69 11.57 9.68
C ARG A 76 -35.94 10.84 10.17
#